data_AF-A0A8H7UY93-F1
#
_entry.id   AF-A0A8H7UY93-F1
#
_cell.length_a   1.000
_cell.length_b   1.000
_cell.length_c   1.000
_cell.angle_alpha   90.00
_cell.angle_beta   90.00
_cell.angle_gamma   90.00
#
_symmetry.space_group_name_H-M   'P 1'
#
loop_
_entity.id
_entity.type
_entity.pdbx_description
1 polymer ?
#
loop_
_entity_poly.entity_id
_entity_poly.type
_entity_poly.pdbx_seq_one_letter_code
_entity_poly.pdbx_strand_id
1 'polypeptide(L)'
;MPHPADVQSHLELQFSRMDTMYANDEFRVFGRDTNRIFKEVDVIRRKQIELATEHIGLESMDDMKYSKGGRLPWIQATTASKNEVHDDEYKRNLIYFNKKEKSLKSLMDKLDTLGQIMNDFREASDLNPHTIVSEETPLSGRRRSSRSMPV
;
A
#
# COMPACT_ATOMS: atom_id res chain seq x y z
N MET A 1 -51.50 -16.98 -22.70
CA MET A 1 -51.16 -17.08 -21.26
C MET A 1 -50.31 -18.32 -21.10
N PRO A 2 -49.10 -18.25 -20.52
CA PRO A 2 -48.26 -19.42 -20.28
C PRO A 2 -48.98 -20.40 -19.33
N HIS A 3 -48.78 -21.71 -19.53
CA HIS A 3 -49.44 -22.74 -18.72
C HIS A 3 -48.82 -22.75 -17.30
N PRO A 4 -49.61 -22.88 -16.22
CA PRO A 4 -49.10 -22.84 -14.84
C PRO A 4 -47.96 -23.83 -14.57
N ALA A 5 -47.99 -25.00 -15.21
CA ALA A 5 -46.96 -26.02 -15.12
C ALA A 5 -45.60 -25.60 -15.74
N ASP A 6 -45.63 -24.78 -16.80
CA ASP A 6 -44.42 -24.27 -17.46
C ASP A 6 -43.75 -23.19 -16.58
N VAL A 7 -44.57 -22.40 -15.88
CA VAL A 7 -44.08 -21.39 -14.92
C VAL A 7 -43.43 -22.07 -13.71
N GLN A 8 -44.05 -23.13 -13.20
CA GLN A 8 -43.55 -23.85 -12.02
C GLN A 8 -42.23 -24.57 -12.31
N SER A 9 -42.13 -25.30 -13.42
CA SER A 9 -40.88 -25.95 -13.84
C SER A 9 -39.77 -24.94 -14.15
N HIS A 10 -40.09 -23.78 -14.73
CA HIS A 10 -39.13 -22.71 -14.93
C HIS A 10 -38.59 -22.14 -13.60
N LEU A 11 -39.45 -21.90 -12.63
CA LEU A 11 -39.04 -21.41 -11.31
C LEU A 11 -38.15 -22.42 -10.58
N GLU A 12 -38.51 -23.70 -10.64
CA GLU A 12 -37.76 -24.78 -10.00
C GLU A 12 -36.34 -24.92 -10.60
N LEU A 13 -36.21 -24.76 -11.92
CA LEU A 13 -34.92 -24.70 -12.59
C LEU A 13 -34.08 -23.49 -12.14
N GLN A 14 -34.71 -22.32 -11.98
CA GLN A 14 -34.03 -21.10 -11.51
C GLN A 14 -33.59 -21.23 -10.05
N PHE A 15 -34.40 -21.83 -9.19
CA PHE A 15 -34.03 -22.11 -7.79
C PHE A 15 -32.85 -23.09 -7.71
N SER A 16 -32.89 -24.19 -8.47
CA SER A 16 -31.77 -25.14 -8.52
C SER A 16 -30.48 -24.48 -9.02
N ARG A 17 -30.58 -23.60 -10.02
CA ARG A 17 -29.43 -22.81 -10.51
C ARG A 17 -28.91 -21.86 -9.43
N MET A 18 -29.79 -21.18 -8.69
CA MET A 18 -29.37 -20.28 -7.61
C MET A 18 -28.72 -21.03 -6.45
N ASP A 19 -29.26 -22.19 -6.07
CA ASP A 19 -28.68 -23.03 -5.00
C ASP A 19 -27.29 -23.55 -5.37
N THR A 20 -27.08 -23.92 -6.64
CA THR A 20 -25.76 -24.34 -7.14
C THR A 20 -24.76 -23.18 -7.16
N MET A 21 -25.18 -21.99 -7.61
CA MET A 21 -24.34 -20.79 -7.55
C MET A 21 -23.99 -20.40 -6.10
N TYR A 22 -24.92 -20.59 -5.16
CA TYR A 22 -24.70 -20.33 -3.73
C TYR A 22 -23.74 -21.34 -3.10
N ALA A 23 -23.93 -22.64 -3.36
CA ALA A 23 -23.03 -23.70 -2.92
C ALA A 23 -21.62 -23.54 -3.52
N ASN A 24 -21.50 -22.90 -4.68
CA ASN A 24 -20.22 -22.61 -5.32
C ASN A 24 -19.57 -21.29 -4.87
N ASP A 25 -20.17 -20.54 -3.94
CA ASP A 25 -19.74 -19.20 -3.52
C ASP A 25 -19.68 -18.18 -4.69
N GLU A 26 -20.38 -18.43 -5.80
CA GLU A 26 -20.38 -17.58 -7.01
C GLU A 26 -21.05 -16.21 -6.78
N PHE A 27 -21.81 -16.05 -5.68
CA PHE A 27 -22.39 -14.77 -5.27
C PHE A 27 -21.42 -13.87 -4.50
N ARG A 28 -20.24 -14.36 -4.11
CA ARG A 28 -19.22 -13.50 -3.49
C ARG A 28 -18.52 -12.69 -4.58
N VAL A 29 -18.27 -11.40 -4.31
CA VAL A 29 -17.58 -10.48 -5.25
C VAL A 29 -16.22 -11.03 -5.71
N PHE A 30 -15.56 -11.84 -4.89
CA PHE A 30 -14.30 -12.52 -5.24
C PHE A 30 -14.41 -14.06 -5.21
N GLY A 31 -15.63 -14.59 -5.34
CA GLY A 31 -15.90 -16.03 -5.31
C GLY A 31 -15.29 -16.74 -4.08
N ARG A 32 -14.79 -17.95 -4.31
CA ARG A 32 -14.08 -18.77 -3.31
C ARG A 32 -12.73 -18.18 -2.87
N ASP A 33 -12.15 -17.28 -3.66
CA ASP A 33 -10.83 -16.68 -3.41
C ASP A 33 -10.86 -15.46 -2.49
N THR A 34 -12.05 -14.99 -2.10
CA THR A 34 -12.25 -13.84 -1.21
C THR A 34 -11.31 -13.83 0.00
N ASN A 35 -11.24 -14.95 0.75
CA ASN A 35 -10.40 -15.04 1.95
C ASN A 35 -8.90 -14.98 1.64
N ARG A 36 -8.49 -15.48 0.47
CA ARG A 36 -7.10 -15.44 0.03
C ARG A 36 -6.72 -14.01 -0.34
N ILE A 37 -7.55 -13.33 -1.12
CA ILE A 37 -7.34 -11.93 -1.53
C ILE A 37 -7.22 -11.02 -0.32
N PHE A 38 -8.13 -11.11 0.66
CA PHE A 38 -8.04 -10.28 1.86
C PHE A 38 -6.75 -10.53 2.67
N LYS A 39 -6.28 -11.78 2.75
CA LYS A 39 -4.99 -12.09 3.39
C LYS A 39 -3.81 -11.47 2.64
N GLU A 40 -3.81 -11.52 1.32
CA GLU A 40 -2.75 -10.93 0.49
C GLU A 40 -2.75 -9.39 0.60
N VAL A 41 -3.93 -8.75 0.59
CA VAL A 41 -4.08 -7.32 0.85
C VAL A 41 -3.56 -6.94 2.24
N ASP A 42 -3.85 -7.73 3.27
CA ASP A 42 -3.35 -7.50 4.63
C ASP A 42 -1.83 -7.62 4.73
N VAL A 43 -1.21 -8.49 3.94
CA VAL A 43 0.26 -8.58 3.85
C VAL A 43 0.84 -7.32 3.22
N ILE A 44 0.27 -6.86 2.10
CA ILE A 44 0.68 -5.62 1.43
C ILE A 44 0.57 -4.43 2.39
N ARG A 45 -0.58 -4.29 3.06
CA ARG A 45 -0.83 -3.22 4.03
C ARG A 45 0.20 -3.21 5.16
N ARG A 46 0.50 -4.38 5.75
CA ARG A 46 1.50 -4.47 6.83
C ARG A 46 2.90 -4.04 6.36
N LYS A 47 3.31 -4.47 5.16
CA LYS A 47 4.59 -4.07 4.57
C LYS A 47 4.67 -2.58 4.27
N GLN A 48 3.59 -1.96 3.79
CA GLN A 48 3.52 -0.51 3.59
C GLN A 48 3.70 0.26 4.92
N ILE A 49 3.06 -0.19 6.00
CA ILE A 49 3.20 0.42 7.33
C ILE A 49 4.64 0.26 7.85
N GLU A 50 5.24 -0.92 7.71
CA GLU A 50 6.63 -1.17 8.09
C GLU A 50 7.60 -0.23 7.35
N LEU A 51 7.47 -0.14 6.02
CA LEU A 51 8.28 0.75 5.18
C LEU A 51 8.12 2.22 5.57
N ALA A 52 6.88 2.68 5.81
CA ALA A 52 6.63 4.05 6.24
C ALA A 52 7.27 4.34 7.60
N THR A 53 7.22 3.38 8.53
CA THR A 53 7.85 3.50 9.85
C THR A 53 9.37 3.59 9.73
N GLU A 54 9.98 2.78 8.87
CA GLU A 54 11.42 2.82 8.63
C GLU A 54 11.87 4.11 7.94
N HIS A 55 11.07 4.62 7.00
CA HIS A 55 11.30 5.91 6.34
C HIS A 55 11.30 7.06 7.35
N ILE A 56 10.26 7.15 8.19
CA ILE A 56 10.18 8.15 9.27
C ILE A 56 11.37 8.01 10.23
N GLY A 57 11.76 6.77 10.54
CA GLY A 57 12.95 6.47 11.33
C GLY A 57 14.22 7.08 10.72
N LEU A 58 14.42 6.94 9.41
CA LEU A 58 15.57 7.49 8.70
C LEU A 58 15.58 9.03 8.66
N GLU A 59 14.42 9.67 8.52
CA GLU A 59 14.30 11.14 8.55
C GLU A 59 14.58 11.70 9.94
N SER A 60 14.03 11.08 10.98
CA SER A 60 14.17 11.52 12.37
C SER A 60 15.57 11.31 12.96
N MET A 61 16.41 10.47 12.33
CA MET A 61 17.81 10.30 12.75
C MET A 61 18.62 11.61 12.64
N ASP A 62 18.27 12.52 11.72
CA ASP A 62 18.97 13.79 11.54
C ASP A 62 18.60 14.80 12.64
N ASP A 63 17.35 14.77 13.14
CA ASP A 63 16.85 15.71 14.15
C ASP A 63 17.52 15.56 15.54
N MET A 64 18.09 14.40 15.85
CA MET A 64 18.77 14.16 17.13
C MET A 64 20.10 14.92 17.28
N LYS A 65 20.67 15.48 16.20
CA LYS A 65 21.91 16.28 16.27
C LYS A 65 21.69 17.79 16.20
N TYR A 66 20.50 18.26 15.86
CA TYR A 66 20.20 19.69 15.73
C TYR A 66 19.61 20.35 16.99
N SER A 67 19.25 19.57 18.02
CA SER A 67 18.47 20.05 19.17
C SER A 67 19.29 20.62 20.36
N LYS A 68 20.61 20.79 20.24
CA LYS A 68 21.39 21.57 21.23
C LYS A 68 22.41 22.48 20.56
N GLY A 69 21.94 23.67 20.16
CA GLY A 69 22.79 24.78 19.72
C GLY A 69 23.24 24.65 18.27
N GLY A 70 22.33 24.93 17.34
CA GLY A 70 22.55 24.79 15.92
C GLY A 70 23.77 25.55 15.41
N ARG A 71 24.71 24.81 14.81
CA ARG A 71 25.49 25.22 13.63
C ARG A 71 25.77 23.98 12.81
N LEU A 72 25.53 24.06 11.50
CA LEU A 72 25.90 23.03 10.53
C LEU A 72 27.43 22.76 10.63
N PRO A 73 27.89 21.49 10.70
CA PRO A 73 29.32 21.17 10.91
C PRO A 73 30.27 21.63 9.80
N TRP A 74 29.77 22.09 8.64
CA TRP A 74 30.64 22.50 7.53
C TRP A 74 31.30 23.88 7.73
N ILE A 75 30.73 24.79 8.53
CA ILE A 75 31.06 26.23 8.44
C ILE A 75 31.92 26.75 9.62
N GLN A 76 32.49 25.89 10.48
CA GLN A 76 33.29 26.39 11.62
C GLN A 76 34.63 25.68 11.85
N ALA A 77 35.25 25.15 10.80
CA ALA A 77 36.59 24.57 10.88
C ALA A 77 37.75 25.58 10.79
N THR A 78 37.52 26.90 10.92
CA THR A 78 38.61 27.89 10.75
C THR A 78 39.09 28.59 12.01
N THR A 79 38.42 28.47 13.17
CA THR A 79 38.88 29.19 14.36
C THR A 79 38.54 28.45 15.66
N ALA A 80 39.55 27.75 16.19
CA ALA A 80 39.83 27.54 17.62
C ALA A 80 40.23 26.09 17.93
N SER A 81 41.53 25.89 18.14
CA SER A 81 42.11 24.99 19.16
C SER A 81 41.30 23.74 19.50
N LYS A 82 41.38 22.63 18.71
CA LYS A 82 40.74 21.34 19.06
C LYS A 82 41.12 20.20 18.09
N ASN A 83 42.34 19.65 18.20
CA ASN A 83 42.74 18.53 17.34
C ASN A 83 42.17 17.17 17.79
N GLU A 84 41.84 16.97 19.08
CA GLU A 84 41.31 15.69 19.58
C GLU A 84 39.77 15.58 19.49
N VAL A 85 39.03 16.66 19.76
CA VAL A 85 37.55 16.66 19.74
C VAL A 85 36.99 16.54 18.32
N HIS A 86 37.75 16.99 17.32
CA HIS A 86 37.36 16.91 15.91
C HIS A 86 37.42 15.47 15.36
N ASP A 87 38.31 14.63 15.88
CA ASP A 87 38.46 13.24 15.40
C ASP A 87 37.34 12.34 15.93
N ASP A 88 36.94 12.51 17.20
CA ASP A 88 35.82 11.76 17.79
C ASP A 88 34.45 12.16 17.22
N GLU A 89 34.29 13.42 16.82
CA GLU A 89 33.09 13.88 16.11
C GLU A 89 33.03 13.35 14.68
N TYR A 90 34.16 13.37 13.97
CA TYR A 90 34.29 12.79 12.64
C TYR A 90 33.98 11.28 12.65
N LYS A 91 34.56 10.52 13.59
CA LYS A 91 34.28 9.08 13.76
C LYS A 91 32.81 8.80 14.04
N ARG A 92 32.17 9.58 14.92
CA ARG A 92 30.72 9.44 15.20
C ARG A 92 29.86 9.78 14.00
N ASN A 93 30.24 10.79 13.21
CA ASN A 93 29.55 11.14 11.97
C ASN A 93 29.71 10.04 10.91
N LEU A 94 30.91 9.48 10.75
CA LEU A 94 31.15 8.38 9.82
C LEU A 94 30.34 7.13 10.16
N ILE A 95 30.27 6.75 11.45
CA ILE A 95 29.43 5.64 11.91
C ILE A 95 27.95 5.91 11.61
N TYR A 96 27.49 7.14 11.83
CA TYR A 96 26.12 7.54 11.56
C TYR A 96 25.79 7.49 10.06
N PHE A 97 26.66 8.02 9.19
CA PHE A 97 26.50 7.95 7.73
C PHE A 97 26.46 6.51 7.24
N ASN A 98 27.39 5.66 7.68
CA ASN A 98 27.41 4.24 7.33
C ASN A 98 26.13 3.52 7.80
N LYS A 99 25.59 3.88 8.97
CA LYS A 99 24.33 3.32 9.45
C LYS A 99 23.16 3.78 8.58
N LYS A 100 23.10 5.07 8.24
CA LYS A 100 22.06 5.65 7.38
C LYS A 100 22.09 5.04 5.98
N GLU A 101 23.28 4.85 5.40
CA GLU A 101 23.47 4.19 4.11
C GLU A 101 22.94 2.74 4.12
N LYS A 102 23.29 1.96 5.14
CA LYS A 102 22.79 0.58 5.28
C LYS A 102 21.27 0.53 5.44
N SER A 103 20.71 1.40 6.27
CA SER A 103 19.26 1.49 6.47
C SER A 103 18.53 1.95 5.21
N LEU A 104 19.10 2.89 4.45
CA LEU A 104 18.55 3.34 3.17
C LEU A 104 18.57 2.21 2.14
N LYS A 105 19.68 1.48 2.01
CA LYS A 105 19.78 0.33 1.11
C LYS A 105 18.75 -0.75 1.46
N SER A 106 18.61 -1.06 2.75
CA SER A 106 17.59 -1.98 3.22
C SER A 106 16.16 -1.50 2.87
N LEU A 107 15.89 -0.20 3.00
CA LEU A 107 14.59 0.36 2.65
C LEU A 107 14.30 0.20 1.15
N MET A 108 15.31 0.44 0.29
CA MET A 108 15.20 0.25 -1.16
C MET A 108 14.90 -1.22 -1.52
N ASP A 109 15.65 -2.17 -0.95
CA ASP A 109 15.42 -3.60 -1.19
C ASP A 109 14.00 -4.04 -0.78
N LYS A 110 13.48 -3.48 0.32
CA LYS A 110 12.11 -3.75 0.79
C LYS A 110 11.05 -3.09 -0.10
N LEU A 111 11.32 -1.91 -0.67
CA LEU A 111 10.44 -1.26 -1.64
C LEU A 111 10.34 -2.08 -2.93
N ASP A 112 11.46 -2.59 -3.45
CA ASP A 112 11.47 -3.47 -4.62
C ASP A 112 10.67 -4.75 -4.35
N THR A 113 10.86 -5.34 -3.17
CA THR A 113 10.10 -6.52 -2.73
C THR A 113 8.59 -6.23 -2.64
N LEU A 114 8.20 -5.08 -2.08
CA LEU A 114 6.79 -4.68 -2.03
C LEU A 114 6.22 -4.48 -3.44
N GLY A 115 6.99 -3.85 -4.34
CA GLY A 115 6.62 -3.68 -5.73
C GLY A 115 6.34 -5.03 -6.42
N GLN A 116 7.20 -6.03 -6.21
CA GLN A 116 6.98 -7.37 -6.73
C GLN A 116 5.71 -8.00 -6.17
N ILE A 117 5.50 -7.96 -4.85
CA ILE A 117 4.30 -8.53 -4.21
C ILE A 117 3.02 -7.86 -4.74
N MET A 118 3.04 -6.53 -4.93
CA MET A 118 1.89 -5.81 -5.47
C MET A 118 1.62 -6.17 -6.93
N ASN A 119 2.66 -6.38 -7.73
CA ASN A 119 2.51 -6.85 -9.12
C ASN A 119 1.95 -8.28 -9.16
N ASP A 120 2.50 -9.19 -8.36
CA ASP A 120 2.01 -10.58 -8.27
C ASP A 120 0.54 -10.62 -7.82
N PHE A 121 0.18 -9.79 -6.83
CA PHE A 121 -1.19 -9.66 -6.36
C PHE A 121 -2.13 -9.13 -7.46
N ARG A 122 -1.69 -8.13 -8.22
CA ARG A 122 -2.46 -7.58 -9.33
C ARG A 122 -2.68 -8.65 -10.41
N GLU A 123 -1.63 -9.35 -10.83
CA GLU A 123 -1.75 -10.43 -11.82
C GLU A 123 -2.70 -11.54 -11.35
N ALA A 124 -2.60 -11.95 -10.09
CA ALA A 124 -3.52 -12.93 -9.50
C ALA A 124 -4.96 -12.43 -9.42
N SER A 125 -5.16 -11.13 -9.19
CA SER A 125 -6.49 -10.50 -9.09
C SER A 125 -7.14 -10.27 -10.46
N ASP A 126 -6.34 -9.92 -11.48
CA ASP A 126 -6.78 -9.72 -12.86
C ASP A 126 -7.19 -11.06 -13.52
N LEU A 127 -6.64 -12.18 -13.06
CA LEU A 127 -7.00 -13.53 -13.51
C LEU A 127 -8.30 -14.07 -12.89
N ASN A 128 -8.91 -13.34 -11.94
CA ASN A 128 -10.10 -13.80 -11.25
C ASN A 128 -11.35 -13.52 -12.13
N PRO A 129 -12.10 -14.54 -12.61
CA PRO A 129 -13.21 -14.33 -13.54
C PRO A 129 -14.37 -13.50 -12.96
N HIS A 130 -14.42 -13.32 -11.64
CA HIS A 130 -15.43 -12.52 -10.95
C HIS A 130 -15.11 -11.02 -10.88
N THR A 131 -13.87 -10.60 -11.17
CA THR A 131 -13.45 -9.18 -11.20
C THR A 131 -13.53 -8.57 -12.61
N ILE A 132 -13.57 -9.39 -13.66
CA ILE A 132 -13.58 -8.97 -15.07
C ILE A 132 -14.97 -8.48 -15.55
N VAL A 133 -16.05 -8.74 -14.81
CA VAL A 133 -17.42 -8.35 -15.22
C VAL A 133 -17.95 -7.20 -14.35
N SER A 134 -17.46 -5.98 -14.58
CA SER A 134 -18.13 -4.73 -14.13
C SER A 134 -17.71 -3.48 -14.94
N GLU A 135 -17.23 -3.63 -16.17
CA GLU A 135 -17.24 -2.52 -17.12
C GLU A 135 -18.52 -2.60 -17.97
N GLU A 136 -19.19 -1.45 -18.08
CA GLU A 136 -20.42 -1.16 -18.86
C GLU A 136 -21.77 -1.28 -18.13
N THR A 137 -22.06 -0.28 -17.29
CA THR A 137 -23.35 0.43 -17.39
C THR A 137 -23.13 1.93 -17.15
N PRO A 138 -23.27 2.81 -18.16
CA PRO A 138 -23.13 4.24 -17.97
C PRO A 138 -24.45 4.79 -17.41
N LEU A 139 -24.59 4.86 -16.08
CA LEU A 139 -25.67 5.60 -15.45
C LEU A 139 -25.32 7.10 -15.38
N SER A 140 -25.74 7.78 -16.44
CA SER A 140 -26.29 9.14 -16.45
C SER A 140 -26.45 9.82 -15.08
N GLY A 141 -25.77 10.95 -14.91
CA GLY A 141 -26.35 12.13 -14.25
C GLY A 141 -25.91 12.44 -12.83
N ARG A 142 -24.85 13.25 -12.68
CA ARG A 142 -24.85 14.33 -11.68
C ARG A 142 -23.91 15.47 -12.10
N ARG A 143 -24.53 16.60 -12.43
CA ARG A 143 -23.88 17.87 -12.76
C ARG A 143 -22.88 18.27 -11.67
N ARG A 144 -21.62 18.48 -12.04
CA ARG A 144 -20.69 19.33 -11.29
C ARG A 144 -21.21 20.76 -11.35
N SER A 145 -21.77 21.27 -10.26
CA SER A 145 -21.92 22.70 -10.04
C SER A 145 -20.73 23.19 -9.23
N SER A 146 -19.78 23.80 -9.92
CA SER A 146 -18.71 24.59 -9.35
C SER A 146 -19.27 25.89 -8.76
N ARG A 147 -19.06 26.16 -7.47
CA ARG A 147 -19.14 27.53 -6.96
C ARG A 147 -18.16 27.80 -5.81
N SER A 148 -17.04 28.39 -6.21
CA SER A 148 -16.22 29.42 -5.54
C SER A 148 -16.56 29.79 -4.09
N MET A 149 -15.58 29.67 -3.19
CA MET A 149 -15.53 30.39 -1.91
C MET A 149 -14.80 31.73 -2.12
N PRO A 150 -15.25 32.86 -1.52
CA PRO A 150 -14.53 34.12 -1.58
C PRO A 150 -13.39 34.16 -0.55
N VAL A 151 -12.39 35.00 -0.88
CA VAL A 151 -11.21 35.36 -0.06
C VAL A 151 -11.63 36.19 1.14
#